data_AF-A0AAW1CDQ5-F1
#
_entry.id   AF-A0AAW1CDQ5-F1
#
_cell.length_a   1.000
_cell.length_b   1.000
_cell.length_c   1.000
_cell.angle_alpha   90.00
_cell.angle_beta   90.00
_cell.angle_gamma   90.00
#
_symmetry.space_group_name_H-M   'P 1'
#
loop_
_entity.id
_entity.type
_entity.pdbx_description
1 polymer ?
#
loop_
_entity_poly.entity_id
_entity_poly.type
_entity_poly.pdbx_seq_one_letter_code
_entity_poly.pdbx_strand_id
1 'polypeptide(L)'
;MSKVVASSGVGTSAASEGCGVGQAEDLSKVTDEELLKWSKEDLIRSLRKAESEKVSAMLDHSNLIREVNRRLQLHLGEIRGLKDINQKLQEDNQELRDLCCFLDDDRQKGKKVSREWQRLGRIKVAAYVHPPIF
;
A
#
# COMPACT_ATOMS: atom_id res chain seq x y z
N MET A 1 3.29 19.14 -12.96
CA MET A 1 3.18 19.90 -11.69
C MET A 1 3.60 18.97 -10.57
N SER A 2 4.85 19.09 -10.18
CA SER A 2 5.53 18.25 -9.20
C SER A 2 5.21 18.71 -7.78
N LYS A 3 4.92 17.78 -6.88
CA LYS A 3 5.22 17.97 -5.46
C LYS A 3 5.48 16.62 -4.80
N VAL A 4 6.76 16.32 -4.67
CA VAL A 4 7.31 15.28 -3.78
C VAL A 4 7.26 15.87 -2.38
N VAL A 5 6.58 15.18 -1.46
CA VAL A 5 6.68 15.47 -0.03
C VAL A 5 7.62 14.42 0.57
N ALA A 6 8.84 14.85 0.84
CA ALA A 6 9.75 14.15 1.73
C ALA A 6 9.33 14.44 3.18
N SER A 7 9.26 13.39 4.00
CA SER A 7 9.34 13.54 5.45
C SER A 7 10.37 12.56 5.97
N SER A 8 11.36 13.12 6.64
CA SER A 8 12.52 12.47 7.25
C SER A 8 12.36 12.52 8.77
N GLY A 9 12.99 11.56 9.46
CA GLY A 9 13.19 11.54 10.91
C GLY A 9 12.25 10.54 11.60
N VAL A 10 12.68 9.71 12.54
CA VAL A 10 13.83 9.80 13.45
C VAL A 10 14.26 8.38 13.83
N GLY A 11 15.56 8.12 13.77
CA GLY A 11 16.16 6.96 14.41
C GLY A 11 16.17 7.14 15.92
N THR A 12 15.68 6.13 16.64
CA THR A 12 15.83 6.04 18.09
C THR A 12 16.61 4.78 18.39
N SER A 13 17.89 4.96 18.69
CA SER A 13 18.73 3.95 19.34
C SER A 13 18.46 4.04 20.83
N ALA A 14 18.03 2.93 21.44
CA ALA A 14 17.96 2.77 22.88
C ALA A 14 18.63 1.43 23.22
N ALA A 15 19.72 1.54 23.98
CA ALA A 15 20.54 0.46 24.50
C ALA A 15 19.97 -0.10 25.82
N SER A 16 20.54 -1.25 26.23
CA SER A 16 20.47 -1.90 27.57
C SER A 16 19.16 -2.65 27.87
N GLU A 17 19.13 -3.85 28.46
CA GLU A 17 20.15 -4.68 29.12
C GLU A 17 19.57 -6.09 29.37
N GLY A 18 20.42 -7.12 29.30
CA GLY A 18 20.38 -8.30 30.17
C GLY A 18 19.33 -9.40 29.96
N CYS A 19 19.75 -10.52 29.39
CA CYS A 19 19.59 -11.82 30.06
C CYS A 19 20.70 -12.76 29.60
N GLY A 20 21.63 -13.04 30.51
CA GLY A 20 22.75 -13.94 30.26
C GLY A 20 22.27 -15.37 30.12
N VAL A 21 22.56 -15.99 28.99
CA VAL A 21 22.64 -17.45 28.86
C VAL A 21 23.82 -17.74 27.97
N GLY A 22 24.89 -18.25 28.62
CA GLY A 22 26.01 -18.96 28.03
C GLY A 22 26.71 -18.26 26.86
N GLN A 23 27.92 -17.77 27.08
CA GLN A 23 28.91 -17.79 26.00
C GLN A 23 28.99 -19.25 25.51
N ALA A 24 28.30 -19.53 24.41
CA ALA A 24 28.67 -20.59 23.50
C ALA A 24 30.06 -20.18 23.04
N GLU A 25 31.10 -20.84 23.53
CA GLU A 25 32.39 -20.76 22.87
C GLU A 25 32.14 -21.29 21.47
N ASP A 26 32.10 -20.36 20.53
CA ASP A 26 31.99 -20.64 19.12
C ASP A 26 33.18 -21.53 18.79
N LEU A 27 32.94 -22.84 18.67
CA LEU A 27 33.98 -23.85 18.48
C LEU A 27 34.89 -23.53 17.29
N SER A 28 34.41 -22.71 16.35
CA SER A 28 35.20 -22.18 15.24
C SER A 28 36.36 -21.24 15.65
N LYS A 29 36.35 -20.73 16.88
CA LYS A 29 37.36 -19.83 17.46
C LYS A 29 38.37 -20.55 18.33
N VAL A 30 38.12 -21.82 18.68
CA VAL A 30 39.05 -22.64 19.46
C VAL A 30 40.05 -23.25 18.51
N THR A 31 41.34 -23.08 18.78
CA THR A 31 42.39 -23.62 17.92
C THR A 31 42.54 -25.13 18.10
N ASP A 32 42.99 -25.82 17.06
CA ASP A 32 43.18 -27.29 17.11
C ASP A 32 44.12 -27.73 18.26
N GLU A 33 45.16 -26.92 18.54
CA GLU A 33 46.11 -27.13 19.65
C GLU A 33 45.48 -27.02 21.04
N GLU A 34 44.44 -26.20 21.19
CA GLU A 34 43.67 -26.08 22.43
C GLU A 34 42.66 -27.22 22.56
N LEU A 35 42.05 -27.62 21.44
CA LEU A 35 41.12 -28.76 21.38
C LEU A 35 41.80 -30.07 21.76
N LEU A 36 43.06 -30.27 21.34
CA LEU A 36 43.88 -31.44 21.67
C LEU A 36 44.15 -31.61 23.17
N LYS A 37 44.03 -30.52 23.96
CA LYS A 37 44.22 -30.54 25.41
C LYS A 37 42.95 -30.97 26.17
N TRP A 38 41.81 -31.07 25.50
CA TRP A 38 40.53 -31.39 26.13
C TRP A 38 40.38 -32.90 26.37
N SER A 39 39.60 -33.25 27.39
CA SER A 39 39.19 -34.64 27.60
C SER A 39 38.12 -35.07 26.59
N LYS A 40 37.97 -36.38 26.39
CA LYS A 40 36.91 -36.95 25.56
C LYS A 40 35.52 -36.51 26.06
N GLU A 41 35.34 -36.46 27.37
CA GLU A 41 34.10 -36.07 28.03
C GLU A 41 33.76 -34.59 27.78
N ASP A 42 34.76 -33.72 27.76
CA ASP A 42 34.58 -32.29 27.49
C ASP A 42 34.24 -32.03 26.03
N LEU A 43 34.90 -32.73 25.11
CA LEU A 43 34.58 -32.70 23.68
C LEU A 43 33.13 -33.16 23.42
N ILE A 44 32.70 -34.26 24.06
CA ILE A 44 31.32 -34.76 23.92
C ILE A 44 30.30 -33.76 24.48
N ARG A 45 30.58 -33.15 25.64
CA ARG A 45 29.69 -32.14 26.23
C ARG A 45 29.58 -30.90 25.34
N SER A 46 30.70 -30.41 24.82
CA SER A 46 30.74 -29.24 23.95
C SER A 46 30.05 -29.49 22.62
N LEU A 47 30.27 -30.67 22.01
CA LEU A 47 29.57 -31.07 20.78
C LEU A 47 28.06 -31.08 20.98
N ARG A 48 27.56 -31.71 22.05
CA ARG A 48 26.11 -31.74 22.34
C ARG A 48 25.53 -30.35 22.57
N LYS A 49 26.26 -29.48 23.26
CA LYS A 49 25.87 -28.07 23.48
C LYS A 49 25.77 -27.34 22.12
N ALA A 50 26.79 -27.42 21.29
CA ALA A 50 26.80 -26.81 19.97
C ALA A 50 25.70 -27.37 19.05
N GLU A 51 25.42 -28.67 19.10
CA GLU A 51 24.30 -29.28 18.37
C GLU A 51 22.94 -28.74 18.85
N SER A 52 22.74 -28.63 20.17
CA SER A 52 21.49 -28.07 20.73
C SER A 52 21.29 -26.60 20.35
N GLU A 53 22.36 -25.81 20.34
CA GLU A 53 22.33 -24.39 19.98
C GLU A 53 22.03 -24.22 18.48
N LYS A 54 22.66 -25.05 17.63
CA LYS A 54 22.35 -25.08 16.20
C LYS A 54 20.88 -25.43 15.95
N VAL A 55 20.34 -26.44 16.63
CA VAL A 55 18.93 -26.82 16.51
C VAL A 55 18.02 -25.66 16.96
N SER A 56 18.31 -25.03 18.10
CA SER A 56 17.55 -23.86 18.56
C SER A 56 17.56 -22.72 17.53
N ALA A 57 18.74 -22.36 17.02
CA ALA A 57 18.89 -21.31 16.01
C ALA A 57 18.13 -21.63 14.72
N MET A 58 18.11 -22.89 14.29
CA MET A 58 17.32 -23.33 13.13
C MET A 58 15.81 -23.18 13.36
N LEU A 59 15.33 -23.46 14.57
CA LEU A 59 13.91 -23.28 14.92
C LEU A 59 13.52 -21.80 14.93
N ASP A 60 14.36 -20.95 15.52
CA ASP A 60 14.16 -19.49 15.53
C ASP A 60 14.15 -18.92 14.11
N HIS A 61 15.07 -19.38 13.25
CA HIS A 61 15.09 -19.02 11.84
C HIS A 61 13.80 -19.46 11.11
N SER A 62 13.32 -20.68 11.36
CA SER A 62 12.05 -21.18 10.80
C SER A 62 10.85 -20.35 11.26
N ASN A 63 10.82 -19.95 12.54
CA ASN A 63 9.78 -19.07 13.09
C ASN A 63 9.81 -17.69 12.41
N LEU A 64 10.98 -17.11 12.26
CA LEU A 64 11.15 -15.81 11.61
C LEU A 64 10.68 -15.83 10.15
N ILE A 65 11.05 -16.87 9.38
CA ILE A 65 10.58 -17.04 8.00
C ILE A 65 9.06 -17.11 7.95
N ARG A 66 8.44 -17.91 8.84
CA ARG A 66 6.98 -18.01 8.91
C ARG A 66 6.31 -16.66 9.20
N GLU A 67 6.87 -15.88 10.11
CA GLU A 67 6.32 -14.56 10.45
C GLU A 67 6.50 -13.54 9.32
N VAL A 68 7.66 -13.51 8.67
CA VAL A 68 7.90 -12.66 7.49
C VAL A 68 6.90 -13.00 6.39
N ASN A 69 6.69 -14.29 6.10
CA ASN A 69 5.72 -14.73 5.10
C ASN A 69 4.28 -14.34 5.48
N ARG A 70 3.91 -14.48 6.76
CA ARG A 70 2.60 -14.06 7.26
C ARG A 70 2.37 -12.56 7.03
N ARG A 71 3.33 -11.70 7.42
CA ARG A 71 3.23 -10.25 7.23
C ARG A 71 3.17 -9.86 5.77
N LEU A 72 3.98 -10.50 4.93
CA LEU A 72 3.96 -10.27 3.49
C LEU A 72 2.57 -10.58 2.90
N GLN A 73 1.94 -11.69 3.29
CA GLN A 73 0.59 -12.04 2.82
C GLN A 73 -0.47 -11.02 3.26
N LEU A 74 -0.37 -10.50 4.49
CA LEU A 74 -1.27 -9.44 4.97
C LEU A 74 -1.13 -8.17 4.11
N HIS A 75 0.09 -7.69 3.89
CA HIS A 75 0.32 -6.50 3.05
C HIS A 75 -0.10 -6.72 1.60
N LEU A 76 0.12 -7.91 1.04
CA LEU A 76 -0.40 -8.24 -0.30
C LEU A 76 -1.93 -8.20 -0.35
N GLY A 77 -2.60 -8.65 0.72
CA GLY A 77 -4.05 -8.54 0.86
C GLY A 77 -4.52 -7.09 0.90
N GLU A 78 -3.86 -6.25 1.71
CA GLU A 78 -4.16 -4.81 1.80
C GLU A 78 -3.97 -4.11 0.44
N ILE A 79 -2.87 -4.40 -0.26
CA ILE A 79 -2.60 -3.84 -1.59
C ILE A 79 -3.70 -4.22 -2.59
N ARG A 80 -4.16 -5.48 -2.57
CA ARG A 80 -5.26 -5.92 -3.44
C ARG A 80 -6.56 -5.21 -3.09
N GLY A 81 -6.94 -5.16 -1.81
CA GLY A 81 -8.15 -4.47 -1.37
C GLY A 81 -8.14 -2.97 -1.71
N LEU A 82 -7.00 -2.30 -1.53
CA LEU A 82 -6.86 -0.89 -1.94
C LEU A 82 -6.97 -0.71 -3.45
N LYS A 83 -6.45 -1.65 -4.25
CA LYS A 83 -6.61 -1.62 -5.72
C LYS A 83 -8.08 -1.76 -6.12
N ASP A 84 -8.83 -2.67 -5.50
CA ASP A 84 -10.25 -2.88 -5.81
C ASP A 84 -11.09 -1.64 -5.48
N ILE A 85 -10.84 -1.01 -4.32
CA ILE A 85 -11.49 0.25 -3.92
C ILE A 85 -11.14 1.36 -4.90
N ASN A 86 -9.86 1.48 -5.29
CA ASN A 86 -9.42 2.50 -6.23
C ASN A 86 -10.07 2.31 -7.60
N GLN A 87 -10.15 1.08 -8.10
CA GLN A 87 -10.81 0.74 -9.35
C GLN A 87 -12.28 1.19 -9.32
N LYS A 88 -13.01 0.88 -8.25
CA LYS A 88 -14.40 1.32 -8.10
C LYS A 88 -14.54 2.85 -8.08
N LEU A 89 -13.64 3.54 -7.37
CA LEU A 89 -13.63 5.01 -7.36
C LEU A 89 -13.33 5.59 -8.75
N GLN A 90 -12.51 4.94 -9.56
CA GLN A 90 -12.25 5.37 -10.94
C GLN A 90 -13.47 5.17 -11.84
N GLU A 91 -14.18 4.05 -11.70
CA GLU A 91 -15.44 3.79 -12.38
C GLU A 91 -16.50 4.85 -12.03
N ASP A 92 -16.73 5.08 -10.73
CA ASP A 92 -17.64 6.13 -10.25
C ASP A 92 -17.23 7.52 -10.78
N ASN A 93 -15.93 7.81 -10.81
CA ASN A 93 -15.43 9.09 -11.34
C ASN A 93 -15.68 9.24 -12.84
N GLN A 94 -15.56 8.15 -13.60
CA GLN A 94 -15.85 8.14 -15.03
C GLN A 94 -17.35 8.31 -15.28
N GLU A 95 -18.20 7.60 -14.56
CA GLU A 95 -19.66 7.76 -14.65
C GLU A 95 -20.09 9.19 -14.36
N LEU A 96 -19.49 9.84 -13.36
CA LEU A 96 -19.76 11.25 -13.06
C LEU A 96 -19.33 12.18 -14.20
N ARG A 97 -18.22 11.91 -14.88
CA ARG A 97 -17.78 12.68 -16.05
C ARG A 97 -18.76 12.52 -17.21
N ASP A 98 -19.22 11.30 -17.45
CA ASP A 98 -20.18 11.00 -18.51
C ASP A 98 -21.53 11.67 -18.23
N LEU A 99 -21.97 11.67 -16.97
CA LEU A 99 -23.16 12.40 -16.53
C LEU A 99 -23.02 13.91 -16.71
N CYS A 100 -21.87 14.50 -16.38
CA CYS A 100 -21.61 15.91 -16.63
C CYS A 100 -21.75 16.26 -18.12
N CYS A 101 -21.17 15.43 -19.01
CA CYS A 101 -21.32 15.61 -20.46
C CYS A 101 -22.79 15.56 -20.89
N PHE A 102 -23.55 14.57 -20.42
CA PHE A 102 -24.97 14.43 -20.73
C PHE A 102 -25.79 15.65 -20.28
N LEU A 103 -25.58 16.11 -19.04
CA LEU A 103 -26.30 17.28 -18.51
C LEU A 103 -25.93 18.57 -19.24
N ASP A 104 -24.68 18.70 -19.69
CA ASP A 104 -24.26 19.85 -20.50
C ASP A 104 -24.94 19.88 -21.86
N ASP A 105 -25.10 18.73 -22.52
CA ASP A 105 -25.84 18.63 -23.77
C ASP A 105 -27.31 19.00 -23.60
N ASP A 106 -27.96 18.49 -22.57
CA ASP A 106 -29.36 18.84 -22.27
C ASP A 106 -29.53 20.31 -21.90
N ARG A 107 -28.59 20.87 -21.13
CA ARG A 107 -28.52 22.31 -20.87
C ARG A 107 -28.41 23.11 -22.17
N GLN A 108 -27.58 22.66 -23.12
CA GLN A 108 -27.46 23.32 -24.42
C GLN A 108 -28.73 23.21 -25.26
N LYS A 109 -29.41 22.05 -25.27
CA LYS A 109 -30.72 21.87 -25.93
C LYS A 109 -31.77 22.81 -25.34
N GLY A 110 -31.86 22.91 -24.01
CA GLY A 110 -32.77 23.84 -23.33
C GLY A 110 -32.55 25.31 -23.73
N LYS A 111 -31.28 25.74 -23.85
CA LYS A 111 -30.93 27.08 -24.36
C LYS A 111 -31.35 27.30 -25.81
N LYS A 112 -31.31 26.28 -26.68
CA LYS A 112 -31.76 26.39 -28.08
C LYS A 112 -33.28 26.55 -28.12
N VAL A 113 -34.01 25.68 -27.44
CA VAL A 113 -35.49 25.73 -27.36
C VAL A 113 -35.96 27.08 -26.80
N SER A 114 -35.34 27.57 -25.73
CA SER A 114 -35.66 28.88 -25.15
C SER A 114 -35.49 30.03 -26.16
N ARG A 115 -34.40 30.01 -26.95
CA ARG A 115 -34.15 31.01 -27.99
C ARG A 115 -35.17 30.94 -29.14
N GLU A 116 -35.56 29.73 -29.55
CA GLU A 116 -36.59 29.53 -30.57
C GLU A 116 -37.95 30.03 -30.10
N TRP A 117 -38.32 29.72 -28.86
CA TRP A 117 -39.54 30.21 -28.24
C TRP A 117 -39.61 31.74 -28.21
N GLN A 118 -38.52 32.39 -27.78
CA GLN A 118 -38.41 33.85 -27.80
C GLN A 118 -38.53 34.42 -29.22
N ARG A 119 -37.94 33.76 -30.23
CA ARG A 119 -38.06 34.17 -31.63
C ARG A 119 -39.51 34.10 -32.12
N LEU A 120 -40.21 32.99 -31.85
CA LEU A 120 -41.62 32.83 -32.20
C LEU A 120 -42.50 33.87 -31.51
N GLY A 121 -42.24 34.15 -30.23
CA GLY A 121 -42.93 35.21 -29.48
C GLY A 121 -42.78 36.58 -30.14
N ARG A 122 -41.56 36.95 -30.55
CA ARG A 122 -41.31 38.22 -31.26
C ARG A 122 -42.01 38.29 -32.62
N ILE A 123 -41.98 37.21 -33.41
CA ILE A 123 -42.69 37.15 -34.70
C ILE A 123 -44.19 37.36 -34.50
N LYS A 124 -44.78 36.68 -33.50
CA LYS A 124 -46.20 36.84 -33.16
C LYS A 124 -46.53 38.28 -32.76
N VAL A 125 -45.74 38.88 -31.87
CA VAL A 125 -45.94 40.28 -31.45
C VAL A 125 -45.83 41.25 -32.64
N ALA A 126 -44.83 41.08 -33.52
CA ALA A 126 -44.67 41.91 -34.70
C ALA A 126 -45.88 41.84 -35.64
N ALA A 127 -46.46 40.64 -35.83
CA ALA A 127 -47.66 40.45 -36.64
C ALA A 127 -48.93 41.10 -36.06
N TYR A 128 -49.04 41.25 -34.74
CA TYR A 128 -50.16 41.96 -34.11
C TYR A 128 -50.01 43.48 -34.10
N VAL A 129 -48.77 44.00 -34.05
CA VAL A 129 -48.49 45.44 -33.96
C VAL A 129 -48.46 46.12 -35.34
N HIS A 130 -48.03 45.39 -36.38
CA HIS A 130 -48.09 45.84 -37.77
C HIS A 130 -48.85 44.80 -38.61
N PRO A 131 -50.19 44.79 -38.56
CA PRO A 131 -50.97 43.92 -39.44
C PRO A 131 -50.69 44.29 -40.90
N PRO A 132 -50.50 43.30 -41.79
CA PRO A 132 -50.28 43.56 -43.20
C PRO A 132 -51.49 44.31 -43.77
N ILE A 133 -51.22 45.49 -44.34
CA ILE A 133 -52.19 46.27 -45.09
C ILE A 133 -52.38 45.51 -46.42
N PHE A 134 -53.51 44.81 -46.56
CA PHE A 134 -53.95 44.25 -47.84
C PHE A 134 -54.42 45.35 -48.78
#